data_AF-A0A428Y9J9-F1
#
_entry.id   AF-A0A428Y9J9-F1
#
_cell.length_a   1.000
_cell.length_b   1.000
_cell.length_c   1.000
_cell.angle_alpha   90.00
_cell.angle_beta   90.00
_cell.angle_gamma   90.00
#
_symmetry.space_group_name_H-M   'P 1'
#
loop_
_entity.id
_entity.type
_entity.pdbx_description
1 polymer ?
#
loop_
_entity_poly.entity_id
_entity_poly.type
_entity_poly.pdbx_seq_one_letter_code
_entity_poly.pdbx_strand_id
1 'polypeptide(L)'
;MAEHPSGIIVDLRDLNDLDAASTSMWLAASRAASLLRPPAQLVLSMPPTRRLASHLRRLGAVRFLPIYPTVEQARVAVASRLPPSGGG
;
A
#
# COMPACT_ATOMS: atom_id res chain seq x y z
N MET A 1 -12.70 -5.05 -22.19
CA MET A 1 -11.95 -5.64 -21.06
C MET A 1 -11.63 -4.51 -20.09
N ALA A 2 -11.91 -4.67 -18.80
CA ALA A 2 -11.55 -3.65 -17.81
C ALA A 2 -10.06 -3.75 -17.49
N GLU A 3 -9.36 -2.63 -17.59
CA GLU A 3 -7.98 -2.50 -17.15
C GLU A 3 -7.93 -2.80 -15.64
N HIS A 4 -7.14 -3.80 -15.23
CA HIS A 4 -7.01 -4.16 -13.83
C HIS A 4 -5.81 -3.44 -13.22
N PRO A 5 -5.96 -2.82 -12.03
CA PRO A 5 -4.88 -2.07 -11.43
C PRO A 5 -3.78 -3.01 -10.93
N SER A 6 -2.55 -2.83 -11.43
CA SER A 6 -1.36 -3.52 -10.92
C SER A 6 -0.97 -3.06 -9.50
N GLY A 7 -1.44 -1.88 -9.07
CA GLY A 7 -1.18 -1.34 -7.74
C GLY A 7 -2.28 -0.39 -7.27
N ILE A 8 -2.50 -0.38 -5.96
CA ILE A 8 -3.48 0.46 -5.26
C ILE A 8 -2.71 1.27 -4.23
N ILE A 9 -2.79 2.59 -4.34
CA ILE A 9 -2.18 3.52 -3.38
C ILE A 9 -3.29 4.11 -2.52
N VAL A 10 -3.15 4.00 -1.21
CA VAL A 10 -4.09 4.57 -0.25
C VAL A 10 -3.39 5.68 0.52
N ASP A 11 -3.91 6.90 0.42
CA ASP A 11 -3.42 8.04 1.17
C ASP A 11 -4.08 8.11 2.55
N LEU A 12 -3.28 7.97 3.60
CA LEU A 12 -3.70 7.96 5.00
C LEU A 12 -3.18 9.20 5.75
N ARG A 13 -2.72 10.22 5.03
CA ARG A 13 -2.23 11.47 5.64
C ARG A 13 -3.24 12.12 6.56
N ASP A 14 -4.53 12.05 6.23
CA ASP A 14 -5.62 12.66 7.01
C ASP A 14 -6.45 11.63 7.79
N LEU A 15 -6.02 10.37 7.84
CA LEU A 15 -6.69 9.35 8.64
C LEU A 15 -6.52 9.67 10.13
N ASN A 16 -7.65 9.85 10.82
CA ASN A 16 -7.66 9.97 12.27
C ASN A 16 -7.65 8.58 12.94
N ASP A 17 -6.45 8.04 13.13
CA ASP A 17 -6.21 6.80 13.85
C ASP A 17 -5.29 7.06 15.05
N LEU A 18 -5.92 7.21 16.23
CA LEU A 18 -5.25 7.64 17.46
C LEU A 18 -4.30 6.57 18.03
N ASP A 19 -4.57 5.28 17.77
CA ASP A 19 -3.87 4.16 18.41
C ASP A 19 -3.53 3.01 17.45
N ALA A 20 -3.42 3.29 16.15
CA ALA A 20 -3.21 2.26 15.14
C ALA A 20 -4.33 1.19 15.15
N ALA A 21 -5.54 1.55 15.55
CA ALA A 21 -6.68 0.65 15.66
C ALA A 21 -7.07 0.07 14.29
N SER A 22 -6.78 0.79 13.20
CA SER A 22 -7.03 0.34 11.84
C SER A 22 -5.99 -0.68 11.32
N THR A 23 -5.00 -1.09 12.12
CA THR A 23 -3.94 -2.03 11.70
C THR A 23 -4.50 -3.30 11.07
N SER A 24 -5.46 -3.96 11.72
CA SER A 24 -6.05 -5.22 11.22
C SER A 24 -6.76 -5.03 9.88
N MET A 25 -7.42 -3.90 9.70
CA MET A 25 -8.06 -3.51 8.43
C MET A 25 -7.03 -3.41 7.31
N TRP A 26 -5.89 -2.77 7.53
CA TRP A 26 -4.85 -2.63 6.49
C TRP A 26 -4.17 -3.96 6.15
N LEU A 27 -3.97 -4.83 7.12
CA LEU A 27 -3.48 -6.19 6.88
C LEU A 27 -4.47 -7.01 6.04
N ALA A 28 -5.77 -6.94 6.38
CA ALA A 28 -6.81 -7.59 5.62
C ALA A 28 -6.93 -7.02 4.19
N ALA A 29 -6.84 -5.71 4.03
CA ALA A 29 -6.86 -5.05 2.73
C ALA A 29 -5.68 -5.46 1.85
N SER A 30 -4.47 -5.56 2.42
CA SER A 30 -3.28 -6.06 1.72
C SER A 30 -3.48 -7.48 1.20
N ARG A 31 -4.03 -8.36 2.05
CA ARG A 31 -4.37 -9.72 1.66
C ARG A 31 -5.44 -9.74 0.57
N ALA A 32 -6.49 -8.94 0.69
CA ALA A 32 -7.54 -8.85 -0.33
C ALA A 32 -6.98 -8.41 -1.69
N ALA A 33 -6.10 -7.41 -1.72
CA ALA A 33 -5.45 -6.94 -2.95
C ALA A 33 -4.61 -8.04 -3.62
N SER A 34 -3.87 -8.84 -2.83
CA SER A 34 -3.10 -9.97 -3.34
C SER A 34 -3.95 -11.11 -3.92
N LEU A 35 -5.24 -11.16 -3.59
CA LEU A 35 -6.19 -12.16 -4.08
C LEU A 35 -6.96 -11.72 -5.34
N LEU A 36 -6.80 -10.46 -5.76
CA LEU A 36 -7.34 -9.99 -7.03
C LEU A 36 -6.72 -10.76 -8.22
N ARG A 37 -7.39 -10.76 -9.37
CA ARG A 37 -6.90 -11.37 -10.60
C ARG A 37 -6.90 -10.36 -11.74
N PRO A 38 -5.73 -9.87 -12.19
CA PRO A 38 -4.39 -10.10 -11.64
C PRO A 38 -4.22 -9.55 -10.20
N PRO A 39 -3.28 -10.09 -9.41
CA PRO A 39 -2.97 -9.57 -8.08
C PRO A 39 -2.55 -8.10 -8.15
N ALA A 40 -3.10 -7.28 -7.27
CA ALA A 40 -2.72 -5.88 -7.14
C ALA A 40 -1.86 -5.70 -5.89
N GLN A 41 -0.83 -4.85 -5.97
CA GLN A 41 -0.09 -4.47 -4.78
C GLN A 41 -0.78 -3.33 -4.03
N LEU A 42 -1.13 -3.54 -2.77
CA LEU A 42 -1.56 -2.45 -1.88
C LEU A 42 -0.35 -1.73 -1.29
N VAL A 43 -0.38 -0.41 -1.33
CA VAL A 43 0.64 0.49 -0.78
C VAL A 43 -0.02 1.59 0.03
N LEU A 44 0.53 1.91 1.20
CA LEU A 44 0.04 2.99 2.04
C LEU A 44 0.93 4.23 1.90
N SER A 45 0.32 5.40 1.87
CA SER A 45 1.03 6.67 2.01
C SER A 45 0.67 7.35 3.32
N MET A 46 1.67 7.57 4.18
CA MET A 46 1.50 8.33 5.42
C MET A 46 2.83 8.84 5.96
N PRO A 47 2.85 9.92 6.76
CA PRO A 47 4.06 10.37 7.42
C PRO A 47 4.60 9.30 8.37
N PRO A 48 5.93 9.10 8.45
CA PRO A 48 6.53 8.09 9.31
C PRO A 48 6.29 8.35 10.81
N THR A 49 5.90 9.57 11.18
CA THR A 49 5.56 9.98 12.55
C THR A 49 4.20 9.48 13.01
N ARG A 50 3.33 9.00 12.11
CA ARG A 50 2.04 8.40 12.48
C ARG A 50 2.27 7.11 13.28
N ARG A 51 1.53 6.95 14.39
CA ARG A 51 1.57 5.72 15.22
C ARG A 51 1.27 4.46 14.42
N LEU A 52 0.35 4.54 13.45
CA LEU A 52 0.05 3.44 12.54
C LEU A 52 1.28 2.97 11.75
N ALA A 53 2.11 3.90 11.25
CA ALA A 53 3.31 3.56 10.49
C ALA A 53 4.34 2.82 11.36
N SER A 54 4.60 3.30 12.58
CA SER A 54 5.52 2.65 13.50
C SER A 54 4.99 1.29 13.97
N HIS A 55 3.69 1.18 14.21
CA HIS A 55 3.04 -0.05 14.61
C HIS A 55 3.14 -1.14 13.52
N LEU A 56 2.80 -0.82 12.27
CA LEU A 56 2.92 -1.73 11.14
C LEU A 56 4.37 -2.16 10.88
N ARG A 57 5.33 -1.25 11.04
CA ARG A 57 6.77 -1.58 10.96
C ARG A 57 7.20 -2.57 12.04
N ARG A 58 6.76 -2.36 13.28
CA ARG A 58 7.08 -3.25 14.40
C ARG A 58 6.51 -4.66 14.22
N LEU A 59 5.34 -4.77 13.59
CA LEU A 59 4.74 -6.06 13.22
C LEU A 59 5.42 -6.74 12.00
N GLY A 60 6.37 -6.07 11.34
CA GLY A 60 7.00 -6.58 10.12
C GLY A 60 6.11 -6.51 8.88
N ALA A 61 4.96 -5.83 8.97
CA ALA A 61 3.97 -5.75 7.89
C ALA A 61 4.52 -5.06 6.63
N VAL A 62 5.51 -4.19 6.78
CA VAL A 62 6.17 -3.48 5.66
C VAL A 62 6.80 -4.40 4.61
N ARG A 63 7.00 -5.69 4.91
CA ARG A 63 7.47 -6.68 3.93
C ARG A 63 6.45 -6.95 2.83
N PHE A 64 5.16 -6.89 3.15
CA PHE A 64 4.05 -7.18 2.22
C PHE A 64 3.07 -6.01 2.06
N LEU A 65 3.17 -4.99 2.90
CA LEU A 65 2.41 -3.74 2.84
C LEU A 65 3.36 -2.54 2.91
N PRO A 66 3.96 -2.13 1.78
CA PRO A 66 4.88 -1.00 1.75
C PRO A 66 4.22 0.30 2.22
N ILE A 67 5.01 1.12 2.91
CA ILE A 67 4.57 2.43 3.42
C ILE A 67 5.52 3.49 2.86
N TYR A 68 4.99 4.50 2.18
CA TYR A 68 5.74 5.63 1.67
C TYR A 68 5.32 6.94 2.35
N PRO A 69 6.27 7.86 2.62
CA PRO A 69 5.96 9.18 3.17
C PRO A 69 4.94 9.99 2.38
N THR A 70 4.92 9.87 1.04
CA THR A 70 4.05 10.63 0.15
C THR A 70 3.45 9.77 -0.97
N VAL A 71 2.32 10.22 -1.50
CA VAL A 71 1.65 9.59 -2.64
C VAL A 71 2.56 9.58 -3.86
N GLU A 72 3.33 10.64 -4.09
CA GLU A 72 4.29 10.72 -5.21
C GLU A 72 5.37 9.65 -5.11
N GLN A 73 5.93 9.41 -3.92
CA GLN A 73 6.90 8.34 -3.72
C GLN A 73 6.27 6.96 -3.92
N ALA A 74 5.03 6.77 -3.44
CA ALA A 74 4.28 5.53 -3.70
C ALA A 74 4.04 5.30 -5.20
N ARG A 75 3.67 6.35 -5.94
CA ARG A 75 3.43 6.30 -7.39
C ARG A 75 4.67 5.87 -8.15
N VAL A 76 5.81 6.52 -7.88
CA VAL A 76 7.09 6.16 -8.51
C VAL A 76 7.43 4.69 -8.23
N ALA A 77 7.32 4.27 -6.96
CA ALA A 77 7.67 2.90 -6.58
C ALA A 77 6.74 1.84 -7.19
N VAL A 78 5.44 2.12 -7.31
CA VAL A 78 4.48 1.24 -8.00
C VAL A 78 4.79 1.20 -9.49
N ALA A 79 5.01 2.34 -10.13
CA ALA A 79 5.33 2.43 -11.55
C ALA A 79 6.63 1.67 -11.91
N SER A 80 7.67 1.76 -11.08
CA SER A 80 8.92 1.01 -11.27
C SER A 80 8.80 -0.51 -11.11
N ARG A 81 7.71 -1.00 -10.50
CA ARG A 81 7.43 -2.44 -10.37
C ARG A 81 6.60 -3.00 -11.51
N LEU A 82 5.89 -2.15 -12.25
CA LEU A 82 5.26 -2.62 -13.48
C LEU A 82 6.37 -3.01 -14.46
N PRO A 83 6.31 -4.20 -15.07
CA PRO A 83 7.17 -4.47 -16.22
C PRO A 83 6.91 -3.37 -17.27
N PRO A 84 7.93 -2.95 -18.06
CA PRO A 84 7.66 -2.13 -19.22
C PRO A 84 6.62 -2.90 -20.02
N SER A 85 5.46 -2.29 -20.26
CA SER A 85 4.35 -2.91 -20.96
C SER A 85 4.92 -3.71 -22.13
N GLY A 86 4.78 -5.05 -22.07
CA GLY A 86 5.30 -5.93 -23.11
C GLY A 86 4.63 -5.54 -24.42
N GLY A 87 5.36 -4.80 -25.25
CA GLY A 87 5.06 -4.63 -26.65
C GLY A 87 5.32 -5.98 -27.32
N GLY A 88 4.25 -6.70 -27.59
CA GLY A 88 4.20 -7.77 -28.59
C GLY A 88 3.43 -7.27 -29.79
#